data_AF-A0A542ZEU2-F1
#
_entry.id   AF-A0A542ZEU2-F1
#
_cell.length_a   1.000
_cell.length_b   1.000
_cell.length_c   1.000
_cell.angle_alpha   90.00
_cell.angle_beta   90.00
_cell.angle_gamma   90.00
#
_symmetry.space_group_name_H-M   'P 1'
#
loop_
_entity.id
_entity.type
_entity.pdbx_description
1 polymer ?
#
loop_
_entity_poly.entity_id
_entity_poly.type
_entity_poly.pdbx_seq_one_letter_code
_entity_poly.pdbx_strand_id
1 'polypeptide(L)'
;MAIWIDPPRWPAHGRLWSHLISDTSYGELHDFAAAHGIPRRGFEGDHYDVPEERYAALVAAGARPVAGTELARRLRDSGLRFPKRRGEWPLARHHDVIATLDLPHRLDVVASRLPPPEQQTAAAAVFVLDALGDFLLVHSVVRDAWGAPAGGREPGESVRAGAVREVREESGLVIAEHGLRHCGYERVTIDGDASAHRWPHRRNYVACFTYRLDAVRPDVQPQLDDVDAAEWVDEVELERRCAGEFWWPMVERRDLWP
;
A
#
# COMPACT_ATOMS: atom_id res chain seq x y z
N MET A 1 -17.97 18.11 10.70
CA MET A 1 -16.70 18.53 10.08
C MET A 1 -15.85 19.18 11.15
N ALA A 2 -14.79 18.52 11.56
CA ALA A 2 -13.93 19.01 12.63
C ALA A 2 -12.49 18.60 12.35
N ILE A 3 -11.67 19.60 12.06
CA ILE A 3 -10.22 19.46 12.00
C ILE A 3 -9.68 19.71 13.40
N TRP A 4 -8.82 18.81 13.88
CA TRP A 4 -8.24 18.86 15.22
C TRP A 4 -6.73 19.02 15.13
N ILE A 5 -6.16 19.83 16.00
CA ILE A 5 -4.71 20.09 16.07
C ILE A 5 -4.21 20.00 17.51
N ASP A 6 -3.05 19.38 17.77
CA ASP A 6 -2.41 19.44 19.09
C ASP A 6 -1.43 20.64 19.19
N PRO A 7 -1.19 21.17 20.39
CA PRO A 7 -0.18 22.22 20.57
C PRO A 7 1.21 21.74 20.11
N PRO A 8 2.06 22.62 19.58
CA PRO A 8 3.40 22.24 19.15
C PRO A 8 4.20 21.69 20.33
N ARG A 9 4.56 20.41 20.27
CA ARG A 9 5.22 19.69 21.40
C ARG A 9 6.28 18.72 20.95
N TRP A 10 6.25 18.30 19.70
CA TRP A 10 7.11 17.22 19.20
C TRP A 10 8.39 17.80 18.59
N PRO A 11 9.58 17.60 19.19
CA PRO A 11 10.81 18.17 18.67
C PRO A 11 11.35 17.34 17.50
N ALA A 12 11.51 17.96 16.32
CA ALA A 12 12.18 17.36 15.18
C ALA A 12 12.76 18.44 14.25
N HIS A 13 13.90 18.18 13.62
CA HIS A 13 14.53 19.12 12.67
C HIS A 13 14.70 20.56 13.21
N GLY A 14 15.01 20.70 14.50
CA GLY A 14 15.26 22.01 15.13
C GLY A 14 14.02 22.87 15.40
N ARG A 15 12.81 22.30 15.31
CA ARG A 15 11.54 23.00 15.58
C ARG A 15 10.56 22.10 16.33
N LEU A 16 9.49 22.69 16.86
CA LEU A 16 8.35 21.94 17.39
C LEU A 16 7.32 21.64 16.29
N TRP A 17 6.65 20.50 16.45
CA TRP A 17 5.62 20.03 15.53
C TRP A 17 4.31 19.74 16.27
N SER A 18 3.24 19.97 15.53
CA SER A 18 1.85 19.64 15.83
C SER A 18 1.37 18.55 14.86
N HIS A 19 0.37 17.80 15.26
CA HIS A 19 -0.37 16.86 14.44
C HIS A 19 -1.74 17.43 14.13
N LEU A 20 -2.13 17.36 12.86
CA LEU A 20 -3.42 17.79 12.35
C LEU A 20 -4.19 16.59 11.83
N ILE A 21 -5.41 16.36 12.33
CA ILE A 21 -6.26 15.23 11.94
C ILE A 21 -7.66 15.68 11.56
N SER A 22 -8.36 14.79 10.87
CA SER A 22 -9.82 14.72 10.86
C SER A 22 -10.25 13.48 11.65
N ASP A 23 -11.40 13.55 12.31
CA ASP A 23 -12.10 12.38 12.87
C ASP A 23 -13.27 11.91 11.99
N THR A 24 -13.39 12.46 10.78
CA THR A 24 -14.49 12.18 9.83
C THR A 24 -13.98 11.56 8.52
N SER A 25 -13.01 12.18 7.85
CA SER A 25 -12.43 11.61 6.62
C SER A 25 -11.06 12.20 6.28
N TYR A 26 -10.24 11.46 5.51
CA TYR A 26 -9.02 12.02 4.94
C TYR A 26 -9.30 13.11 3.91
N GLY A 27 -10.44 13.06 3.21
CA GLY A 27 -10.84 14.06 2.22
C GLY A 27 -10.90 15.47 2.82
N GLU A 28 -11.67 15.65 3.90
CA GLU A 28 -11.75 16.99 4.54
C GLU A 28 -10.41 17.43 5.14
N LEU A 29 -9.58 16.48 5.59
CA LEU A 29 -8.24 16.79 6.08
C LEU A 29 -7.33 17.25 4.95
N HIS A 30 -7.40 16.62 3.78
CA HIS A 30 -6.63 17.01 2.60
C HIS A 30 -7.09 18.37 2.07
N ASP A 31 -8.40 18.60 1.99
CA ASP A 31 -8.96 19.87 1.54
C ASP A 31 -8.55 21.02 2.46
N PHE A 32 -8.65 20.81 3.78
CA PHE A 32 -8.20 21.79 4.77
C PHE A 32 -6.69 22.04 4.67
N ALA A 33 -5.88 20.99 4.56
CA ALA A 33 -4.43 21.12 4.42
C ALA A 33 -4.04 21.90 3.15
N ALA A 34 -4.64 21.57 2.01
CA ALA A 34 -4.38 22.22 0.74
C ALA A 34 -4.78 23.70 0.76
N ALA A 35 -5.96 24.02 1.30
CA ALA A 35 -6.44 25.40 1.44
C ALA A 35 -5.51 26.29 2.28
N HIS A 36 -4.72 25.70 3.18
CA HIS A 36 -3.79 26.40 4.06
C HIS A 36 -2.30 26.16 3.71
N GLY A 37 -2.02 25.68 2.49
CA GLY A 37 -0.67 25.54 1.97
C GLY A 37 0.19 24.52 2.73
N ILE A 38 -0.43 23.49 3.31
CA ILE A 38 0.27 22.31 3.84
C ILE A 38 0.44 21.33 2.67
N PRO A 39 1.68 20.96 2.30
CA PRO A 39 1.90 20.14 1.13
C PRO A 39 1.45 18.69 1.38
N ARG A 40 0.86 18.05 0.36
CA ARG A 40 0.35 16.66 0.43
C ARG A 40 1.38 15.64 0.94
N ARG A 41 2.67 15.89 0.64
CA ARG A 41 3.81 15.07 1.10
C ARG A 41 4.01 15.04 2.63
N GLY A 42 3.41 15.97 3.36
CA GLY A 42 3.44 15.98 4.83
C GLY A 42 2.37 15.11 5.47
N PHE A 43 1.57 14.39 4.67
CA PHE A 43 0.59 13.44 5.17
C PHE A 43 1.24 12.11 5.51
N GLU A 44 1.14 11.70 6.77
CA GLU A 44 1.80 10.51 7.30
C GLU A 44 0.86 9.29 7.39
N GLY A 45 -0.21 9.31 6.58
CA GLY A 45 -1.18 8.21 6.41
C GLY A 45 -2.51 8.42 7.12
N ASP A 46 -2.54 9.23 8.17
CA ASP A 46 -3.75 9.58 8.90
C ASP A 46 -3.74 10.95 9.58
N HIS A 47 -2.63 11.67 9.48
CA HIS A 47 -2.46 13.03 9.99
C HIS A 47 -1.47 13.80 9.12
N TYR A 48 -1.45 15.12 9.28
CA TYR A 48 -0.36 15.97 8.80
C TYR A 48 0.54 16.38 9.97
N ASP A 49 1.85 16.32 9.75
CA ASP A 49 2.83 16.99 10.61
C ASP A 49 2.92 18.48 10.23
N VAL A 50 2.64 19.33 11.21
CA VAL A 50 2.54 20.78 11.05
C VAL A 50 3.64 21.45 11.88
N PRO A 51 4.50 22.27 11.28
CA PRO A 51 5.54 22.95 12.03
C PRO A 51 4.94 24.10 12.87
N GLU A 52 5.54 24.41 14.03
CA GLU A 52 4.98 25.34 15.03
C GLU A 52 4.56 26.71 14.48
N GLU A 53 5.29 27.25 13.50
CA GLU A 53 5.00 28.53 12.86
C GLU A 53 3.65 28.56 12.11
N ARG A 54 3.09 27.39 11.76
CA ARG A 54 1.79 27.25 11.10
C ARG A 54 0.63 27.11 12.08
N TYR A 55 0.88 26.75 13.34
CA TYR A 55 -0.15 26.40 14.31
C TYR A 55 -1.21 27.50 14.47
N ALA A 56 -0.78 28.74 14.72
CA ALA A 56 -1.70 29.86 14.95
C ALA A 56 -2.59 30.15 13.73
N ALA A 57 -2.04 30.03 12.52
CA ALA A 57 -2.79 30.23 11.28
C ALA A 57 -3.85 29.15 11.06
N LEU A 58 -3.54 27.88 11.36
CA LEU A 58 -4.51 26.79 11.23
C LEU A 58 -5.62 26.88 12.28
N VAL A 59 -5.30 27.30 13.51
CA VAL A 59 -6.32 27.56 14.54
C VAL A 59 -7.23 28.71 14.11
N ALA A 60 -6.67 29.80 13.59
CA ALA A 60 -7.45 30.92 13.05
C ALA A 60 -8.34 30.51 11.86
N ALA A 61 -7.91 29.52 11.09
CA ALA A 61 -8.66 28.92 10.00
C ALA A 61 -9.75 27.91 10.43
N GLY A 62 -9.87 27.63 11.74
CA GLY A 62 -10.92 26.76 12.29
C GLY A 62 -10.46 25.37 12.73
N ALA A 63 -9.17 25.06 12.67
CA ALA A 63 -8.65 23.86 13.35
C ALA A 63 -8.82 24.01 14.86
N ARG A 64 -9.42 23.00 15.49
CA ARG A 64 -9.79 23.02 16.90
C ARG A 64 -8.64 22.47 17.75
N PRO A 65 -8.04 23.28 18.63
CA PRO A 65 -6.93 22.82 19.45
C PRO A 65 -7.40 21.84 20.52
N VAL A 66 -6.72 20.70 20.64
CA VAL A 66 -6.97 19.67 21.65
C VAL A 66 -5.64 19.10 22.18
N ALA A 67 -5.64 18.53 23.37
CA ALA A 67 -4.45 17.83 23.85
C ALA A 67 -4.12 16.63 22.93
N GLY A 68 -2.82 16.32 22.76
CA GLY A 68 -2.41 15.20 21.91
C GLY A 68 -3.00 13.84 22.31
N THR A 69 -3.29 13.62 23.59
CA THR A 69 -4.00 12.42 24.08
C THR A 69 -5.44 12.33 23.57
N GLU A 70 -6.15 13.45 23.57
CA GLU A 70 -7.52 13.57 23.03
C GLU A 70 -7.51 13.46 21.50
N LEU A 71 -6.53 14.08 20.84
CA LEU A 71 -6.33 13.95 19.39
C LEU A 71 -6.14 12.48 18.98
N ALA A 72 -5.23 11.78 19.65
CA ALA A 72 -4.98 10.37 19.40
C ALA A 72 -6.20 9.48 19.70
N ARG A 73 -7.01 9.84 20.71
CA ARG A 73 -8.26 9.14 21.02
C ARG A 73 -9.28 9.31 19.90
N ARG A 74 -9.53 10.55 19.46
CA ARG A 74 -10.43 10.86 18.33
C ARG A 74 -10.03 10.12 17.06
N LEU A 75 -8.73 10.14 16.73
CA LEU A 75 -8.22 9.43 15.57
C LEU A 75 -8.47 7.92 15.64
N ARG A 76 -8.29 7.30 16.82
CA ARG A 76 -8.60 5.88 17.02
C ARG A 76 -10.09 5.60 16.92
N ASP A 77 -10.91 6.39 17.60
CA ASP A 77 -12.37 6.21 17.67
C ASP A 77 -13.04 6.43 16.30
N SER A 78 -12.45 7.27 15.43
CA SER A 78 -12.90 7.47 14.05
C SER A 78 -12.62 6.29 13.11
N GLY A 79 -11.77 5.33 13.52
CA GLY A 79 -11.29 4.26 12.64
C GLY A 79 -10.25 4.71 11.60
N LEU A 80 -9.94 6.01 11.51
CA LEU A 80 -8.98 6.58 10.57
C LEU A 80 -7.53 6.34 10.97
N ARG A 81 -7.21 5.82 12.16
CA ARG A 81 -5.82 5.49 12.48
C ARG A 81 -5.23 4.52 11.44
N PHE A 82 -4.08 4.89 10.87
CA PHE A 82 -3.28 4.09 9.95
C PHE A 82 -2.03 3.56 10.67
N PRO A 83 -2.02 2.31 11.14
CA PRO A 83 -0.84 1.76 11.81
C PRO A 83 0.30 1.52 10.80
N LYS A 84 1.51 1.98 11.14
CA LYS A 84 2.72 1.80 10.34
C LYS A 84 3.96 1.64 11.20
N ARG A 85 5.00 0.98 10.69
CA ARG A 85 6.34 0.97 11.28
C ARG A 85 7.11 2.24 10.88
N ARG A 86 8.17 2.56 11.63
CA ARG A 86 9.06 3.67 11.28
C ARG A 86 9.71 3.40 9.92
N GLY A 87 9.72 4.40 9.04
CA GLY A 87 10.27 4.29 7.69
C GLY A 87 9.33 3.66 6.67
N GLU A 88 8.05 3.45 7.02
CA GLU A 88 7.02 3.03 6.07
C GLU A 88 6.16 4.21 5.63
N TRP A 89 5.63 4.08 4.42
CA TRP A 89 4.81 5.09 3.76
C TRP A 89 3.42 4.53 3.48
N PRO A 90 2.39 4.99 4.21
CA PRO A 90 1.01 4.69 3.90
C PRO A 90 0.65 5.27 2.53
N LEU A 91 0.18 4.43 1.62
CA LEU A 91 -0.15 4.85 0.26
C LEU A 91 -1.65 5.01 0.10
N ALA A 92 -2.42 3.99 0.51
CA ALA A 92 -3.86 3.99 0.39
C ALA A 92 -4.53 3.07 1.39
N ARG A 93 -5.85 3.27 1.55
CA ARG A 93 -6.74 2.42 2.33
C ARG A 93 -8.01 2.18 1.54
N HIS A 94 -8.40 0.92 1.46
CA HIS A 94 -9.60 0.46 0.79
C HIS A 94 -10.42 -0.42 1.74
N HIS A 95 -11.69 -0.59 1.42
CA HIS A 95 -12.63 -1.42 2.15
C HIS A 95 -13.30 -2.37 1.17
N ASP A 96 -13.39 -3.64 1.53
CA ASP A 96 -14.18 -4.64 0.80
C ASP A 96 -13.84 -4.78 -0.70
N VAL A 97 -12.55 -4.63 -1.05
CA VAL A 97 -12.06 -4.66 -2.45
C VAL A 97 -11.57 -6.04 -2.91
N ILE A 98 -11.37 -6.99 -2.01
CA ILE A 98 -10.95 -8.34 -2.37
C ILE A 98 -12.18 -9.17 -2.74
N ALA A 99 -12.43 -9.33 -4.04
CA ALA A 99 -13.63 -10.01 -4.57
C ALA A 99 -13.82 -11.44 -4.06
N THR A 100 -12.74 -12.16 -3.73
CA THR A 100 -12.78 -13.54 -3.23
C THR A 100 -12.92 -13.65 -1.71
N LEU A 101 -13.05 -12.52 -1.00
CA LEU A 101 -13.19 -12.47 0.45
C LEU A 101 -14.57 -11.90 0.83
N ASP A 102 -15.52 -12.79 1.12
CA ASP A 102 -16.89 -12.45 1.53
C ASP A 102 -17.01 -12.06 3.01
N LEU A 103 -15.98 -11.41 3.55
CA LEU A 103 -15.95 -10.91 4.93
C LEU A 103 -15.62 -9.42 4.90
N PRO A 104 -16.26 -8.59 5.75
CA PRO A 104 -15.89 -7.20 5.88
C PRO A 104 -14.40 -7.06 6.21
N HIS A 105 -13.70 -6.26 5.42
CA HIS A 105 -12.26 -6.13 5.54
C HIS A 105 -11.77 -4.76 5.11
N ARG A 106 -10.59 -4.43 5.64
CA ARG A 106 -9.82 -3.25 5.27
C ARG A 106 -8.51 -3.67 4.63
N LEU A 107 -8.19 -3.10 3.47
CA LEU A 107 -6.91 -3.27 2.79
C LEU A 107 -6.11 -1.98 2.89
N ASP A 108 -4.96 -2.04 3.56
CA ASP A 108 -3.99 -0.93 3.64
C ASP A 108 -2.84 -1.22 2.66
N VAL A 109 -2.56 -0.30 1.73
CA VAL A 109 -1.40 -0.35 0.83
C VAL A 109 -0.25 0.44 1.46
N VAL A 110 0.89 -0.21 1.66
CA VAL A 110 2.04 0.38 2.38
C VAL A 110 3.34 0.16 1.60
N ALA A 111 3.98 1.23 1.17
CA ALA A 111 5.36 1.16 0.69
C ALA A 111 6.31 0.94 1.88
N SER A 112 7.21 -0.03 1.72
CA SER A 112 8.16 -0.43 2.76
C SER A 112 9.31 -1.22 2.16
N ARG A 113 10.52 -0.93 2.63
CA ARG A 113 11.70 -1.75 2.35
C ARG A 113 11.86 -2.91 3.35
N LEU A 114 10.99 -2.99 4.34
CA LEU A 114 11.01 -4.02 5.37
C LEU A 114 10.06 -5.16 4.99
N PRO A 115 10.44 -6.43 5.20
CA PRO A 115 9.52 -7.53 4.99
C PRO A 115 8.29 -7.42 5.92
N PRO A 116 7.09 -7.82 5.48
CA PRO A 116 5.96 -8.03 6.38
C PRO A 116 6.26 -9.21 7.34
N PRO A 117 5.45 -9.41 8.40
CA PRO A 117 5.60 -10.57 9.27
C PRO A 117 5.40 -11.88 8.48
N GLU A 118 6.44 -12.70 8.36
CA GLU A 118 6.46 -13.93 7.55
C GLU A 118 5.26 -14.85 7.84
N GLN A 119 5.00 -15.11 9.13
CA GLN A 119 3.92 -16.01 9.57
C GLN A 119 2.53 -15.54 9.15
N GLN A 120 2.32 -14.23 8.99
CA GLN A 120 1.04 -13.63 8.60
C GLN A 120 0.97 -13.32 7.11
N THR A 121 2.02 -13.61 6.35
CA THR A 121 2.08 -13.34 4.92
C THR A 121 1.49 -14.53 4.16
N ALA A 122 0.36 -14.28 3.51
CA ALA A 122 -0.45 -15.30 2.86
C ALA A 122 -0.25 -15.35 1.35
N ALA A 123 0.33 -14.30 0.76
CA ALA A 123 0.54 -14.17 -0.68
C ALA A 123 1.73 -13.26 -0.98
N ALA A 124 2.16 -13.26 -2.24
CA ALA A 124 3.14 -12.32 -2.76
C ALA A 124 2.74 -11.82 -4.14
N ALA A 125 3.16 -10.59 -4.46
CA ALA A 125 3.05 -9.97 -5.77
C ALA A 125 4.42 -9.44 -6.22
N VAL A 126 4.74 -9.55 -7.51
CA VAL A 126 6.06 -9.14 -8.03
C VAL A 126 5.92 -8.19 -9.21
N PHE A 127 6.26 -6.92 -9.02
CA PHE A 127 6.42 -5.96 -10.11
C PHE A 127 7.72 -6.24 -10.86
N VAL A 128 7.64 -6.99 -11.96
CA VAL A 128 8.78 -7.30 -12.81
C VAL A 128 8.92 -6.23 -13.89
N LEU A 129 10.13 -5.67 -14.00
CA LEU A 129 10.52 -4.69 -15.02
C LEU A 129 11.61 -5.27 -15.90
N ASP A 130 11.55 -5.00 -17.19
CA ASP A 130 12.63 -5.33 -18.11
C ASP A 130 13.76 -4.26 -18.10
N ALA A 131 14.75 -4.41 -18.97
CA ALA A 131 15.88 -3.48 -19.07
C ALA A 131 15.51 -2.08 -19.60
N LEU A 132 14.37 -1.93 -20.28
CA LEU A 132 13.82 -0.64 -20.72
C LEU A 132 12.87 -0.03 -19.69
N GLY A 133 12.47 -0.79 -18.68
CA GLY A 133 11.52 -0.38 -17.65
C GLY A 133 10.07 -0.72 -17.99
N ASP A 134 9.84 -1.53 -19.02
CA ASP A 134 8.52 -2.07 -19.33
C ASP A 134 8.10 -3.09 -18.27
N PHE A 135 6.81 -3.17 -17.99
CA PHE A 135 6.24 -4.00 -16.95
C PHE A 135 5.70 -5.31 -17.49
N LEU A 136 5.95 -6.40 -16.77
CA LEU A 136 5.23 -7.64 -16.98
C LEU A 136 3.87 -7.56 -16.29
N LEU A 137 2.79 -7.73 -17.05
CA LEU A 137 1.45 -7.93 -16.54
C LEU A 137 0.93 -9.31 -16.91
N VAL A 138 0.07 -9.84 -16.06
CA VAL A 138 -0.72 -11.06 -16.30
C VAL A 138 -2.21 -10.71 -16.18
N HIS A 139 -3.05 -11.43 -16.93
CA HIS A 139 -4.49 -11.27 -16.88
C HIS A 139 -5.11 -12.43 -16.10
N SER A 140 -5.79 -12.11 -15.00
CA SER A 140 -6.50 -13.10 -14.19
C SER A 140 -7.92 -13.29 -14.72
N VAL A 141 -8.27 -14.52 -15.12
CA VAL A 141 -9.62 -14.86 -15.59
C VAL A 141 -10.66 -14.69 -14.49
N VAL A 142 -10.30 -15.03 -13.25
CA VAL A 142 -11.20 -14.96 -12.09
C VAL A 142 -11.55 -13.52 -11.73
N ARG A 143 -10.60 -12.60 -11.89
CA ARG A 143 -10.78 -11.18 -11.56
C ARG A 143 -11.21 -10.33 -12.75
N ASP A 144 -11.05 -10.86 -13.97
CA ASP A 144 -11.16 -10.11 -15.24
C ASP A 144 -10.35 -8.80 -15.17
N ALA A 145 -9.09 -8.92 -14.71
CA ALA A 145 -8.24 -7.78 -14.41
C ALA A 145 -6.77 -8.09 -14.70
N TRP A 146 -6.06 -7.06 -15.16
CA TRP A 146 -4.62 -7.08 -15.36
C TRP A 146 -3.88 -6.65 -14.09
N GLY A 147 -2.76 -7.31 -13.79
CA GLY A 147 -1.89 -6.91 -12.69
C GLY A 147 -0.52 -7.56 -12.73
N ALA A 148 0.30 -7.26 -11.73
CA ALA A 148 1.57 -7.95 -11.53
C ALA A 148 1.33 -9.43 -11.19
N PRO A 149 2.24 -10.34 -11.58
CA PRO A 149 2.15 -11.74 -11.15
C PRO A 149 2.05 -11.85 -9.62
N ALA A 150 1.05 -12.59 -9.14
CA ALA A 150 0.72 -12.65 -7.73
C ALA A 150 -0.13 -13.86 -7.36
N GLY A 151 0.22 -14.50 -6.23
CA GLY A 151 -0.58 -15.61 -5.74
C GLY A 151 -0.28 -16.04 -4.32
N GLY A 152 -1.02 -17.06 -3.89
CA GLY A 152 -1.04 -17.55 -2.52
C GLY A 152 0.22 -18.35 -2.18
N ARG A 153 0.71 -18.19 -0.95
CA ARG A 153 1.83 -18.98 -0.44
C ARG A 153 1.39 -20.42 -0.17
N GLU A 154 2.17 -21.40 -0.61
CA GLU A 154 1.89 -22.81 -0.35
C GLU A 154 2.40 -23.26 1.04
N PRO A 155 1.83 -24.34 1.62
CA PRO A 155 2.29 -24.88 2.89
C PRO A 155 3.77 -25.28 2.86
N GLY A 156 4.56 -24.76 3.82
CA GLY A 156 6.00 -25.05 3.94
C GLY A 156 6.89 -24.18 3.05
N GLU A 157 6.31 -23.34 2.19
CA GLU A 157 7.02 -22.43 1.30
C GLU A 157 7.40 -21.11 2.02
N SER A 158 8.55 -20.52 1.66
CA SER A 158 8.89 -19.15 2.07
C SER A 158 8.11 -18.15 1.22
N VAL A 159 7.88 -16.93 1.72
CA VAL A 159 7.19 -15.88 0.94
C VAL A 159 7.91 -15.60 -0.39
N ARG A 160 9.24 -15.66 -0.40
CA ARG A 160 10.05 -15.41 -1.60
C ARG A 160 10.00 -16.56 -2.59
N ALA A 161 10.02 -17.81 -2.12
CA ALA A 161 9.87 -18.97 -2.99
C ALA A 161 8.49 -18.93 -3.68
N GLY A 162 7.43 -18.58 -2.94
CA GLY A 162 6.10 -18.37 -3.52
C GLY A 162 6.10 -17.28 -4.58
N ALA A 163 6.71 -16.13 -4.31
CA ALA A 163 6.83 -15.05 -5.29
C ALA A 163 7.53 -15.50 -6.59
N VAL A 164 8.60 -16.30 -6.51
CA VAL A 164 9.30 -16.85 -7.69
C VAL A 164 8.42 -17.86 -8.44
N ARG A 165 7.72 -18.73 -7.70
CA ARG A 165 6.82 -19.74 -8.26
C ARG A 165 5.67 -19.09 -9.03
N GLU A 166 4.98 -18.12 -8.44
CA GLU A 166 3.86 -17.41 -9.06
C GLU A 166 4.29 -16.69 -10.35
N VAL A 167 5.44 -15.99 -10.34
CA VAL A 167 5.98 -15.37 -11.57
C VAL A 167 6.19 -16.43 -12.67
N ARG A 168 6.74 -17.60 -12.33
CA ARG A 168 6.94 -18.68 -13.30
C ARG A 168 5.63 -19.26 -13.81
N GLU A 169 4.67 -19.51 -12.94
CA GLU A 169 3.41 -20.17 -13.31
C GLU A 169 2.50 -19.26 -14.14
N GLU A 170 2.39 -17.98 -13.77
CA GLU A 170 1.51 -17.03 -14.43
C GLU A 170 2.11 -16.43 -15.71
N SER A 171 3.43 -16.49 -15.91
CA SER A 171 4.09 -15.87 -17.07
C SER A 171 5.13 -16.73 -17.79
N GLY A 172 5.50 -17.89 -17.26
CA GLY A 172 6.61 -18.71 -17.78
C GLY A 172 8.01 -18.15 -17.46
N LEU A 173 8.12 -16.94 -16.93
CA LEU A 173 9.40 -16.28 -16.64
C LEU A 173 10.09 -16.91 -15.42
N VAL A 174 11.38 -17.26 -15.58
CA VAL A 174 12.20 -17.75 -14.46
C VAL A 174 13.05 -16.62 -13.91
N ILE A 175 12.83 -16.27 -12.64
CA ILE A 175 13.58 -15.25 -11.91
C ILE A 175 14.34 -15.87 -10.73
N ALA A 176 15.44 -15.25 -10.32
CA ALA A 176 16.23 -15.72 -9.19
C ALA A 176 15.77 -15.10 -7.86
N GLU A 177 15.51 -15.92 -6.85
CA GLU A 177 14.97 -15.47 -5.55
C GLU A 177 15.75 -14.30 -4.90
N HIS A 178 17.08 -14.33 -5.01
CA HIS A 178 17.97 -13.31 -4.45
C HIS A 178 17.87 -11.94 -5.15
N GLY A 179 17.23 -11.87 -6.32
CA GLY A 179 16.96 -10.61 -7.03
C GLY A 179 15.72 -9.87 -6.52
N LEU A 180 14.81 -10.54 -5.81
CA LEU A 180 13.61 -9.92 -5.25
C LEU A 180 13.95 -8.85 -4.21
N ARG A 181 13.36 -7.65 -4.34
CA ARG A 181 13.51 -6.55 -3.39
C ARG A 181 12.14 -6.13 -2.87
N HIS A 182 12.00 -5.91 -1.57
CA HIS A 182 10.72 -5.44 -1.01
C HIS A 182 10.45 -4.00 -1.42
N CYS A 183 9.29 -3.75 -2.02
CA CYS A 183 8.79 -2.40 -2.27
C CYS A 183 7.62 -2.04 -1.35
N GLY A 184 6.95 -3.03 -0.77
CA GLY A 184 5.88 -2.81 0.20
C GLY A 184 5.11 -4.06 0.54
N TYR A 185 3.88 -3.85 1.02
CA TYR A 185 2.92 -4.91 1.24
C TYR A 185 1.50 -4.33 1.20
N GLU A 186 0.55 -5.22 0.93
CA GLU A 186 -0.87 -5.00 1.24
C GLU A 186 -1.15 -5.66 2.59
N ARG A 187 -1.83 -4.95 3.48
CA ARG A 187 -2.27 -5.49 4.77
C ARG A 187 -3.78 -5.59 4.79
N VAL A 188 -4.26 -6.82 4.79
CA VAL A 188 -5.68 -7.16 4.84
C VAL A 188 -6.06 -7.40 6.31
N THR A 189 -6.90 -6.53 6.86
CA THR A 189 -7.46 -6.68 8.20
C THR A 189 -8.91 -7.12 8.07
N ILE A 190 -9.21 -8.35 8.50
CA ILE A 190 -10.58 -8.89 8.54
C ILE A 190 -11.24 -8.40 9.84
N ASP A 191 -12.50 -7.98 9.74
CA ASP A 191 -13.26 -7.54 10.89
C ASP A 191 -13.80 -8.74 11.70
N GLY A 192 -13.78 -8.61 13.03
CA GLY A 192 -14.14 -9.68 13.95
C GLY A 192 -13.08 -10.78 14.08
N ASP A 193 -13.52 -11.97 14.50
CA ASP A 193 -12.70 -13.17 14.70
C ASP A 193 -12.81 -14.16 13.52
N ALA A 194 -13.38 -13.72 12.40
CA ALA A 194 -13.55 -14.55 11.21
C ALA A 194 -12.20 -14.79 10.49
N SER A 195 -12.09 -15.94 9.84
CA SER A 195 -10.98 -16.28 8.95
C SER A 195 -11.50 -16.99 7.71
N ALA A 196 -10.77 -16.87 6.61
CA ALA A 196 -11.03 -17.63 5.38
C ALA A 196 -9.82 -18.52 5.09
N HIS A 197 -9.99 -19.56 4.27
CA HIS A 197 -8.92 -20.54 4.03
C HIS A 197 -7.59 -19.91 3.56
N ARG A 198 -7.65 -18.90 2.68
CA ARG A 198 -6.48 -18.13 2.20
C ARG A 198 -6.08 -16.97 3.15
N TRP A 199 -6.91 -16.64 4.13
CA TRP A 199 -6.76 -15.51 5.04
C TRP A 199 -6.92 -15.96 6.50
N PRO A 200 -5.95 -16.73 7.04
CA PRO A 200 -6.11 -17.44 8.31
C PRO A 200 -5.99 -16.54 9.55
N HIS A 201 -5.56 -15.28 9.39
CA HIS A 201 -5.34 -14.36 10.50
C HIS A 201 -6.32 -13.18 10.45
N ARG A 202 -6.49 -12.51 11.59
CA ARG A 202 -7.15 -11.20 11.60
C ARG A 202 -6.40 -10.17 10.76
N ARG A 203 -5.06 -10.25 10.72
CA ARG A 203 -4.19 -9.45 9.85
C ARG A 203 -3.38 -10.37 8.97
N ASN A 204 -3.59 -10.27 7.68
CA ASN A 204 -2.85 -10.99 6.66
C ASN A 204 -2.08 -10.00 5.79
N TYR A 205 -1.03 -10.47 5.14
CA TYR A 205 -0.20 -9.66 4.27
C TYR A 205 -0.05 -10.30 2.90
N VAL A 206 -0.04 -9.44 1.88
CA VAL A 206 0.52 -9.73 0.55
C VAL A 206 1.85 -9.02 0.47
N ALA A 207 2.96 -9.74 0.35
CA ALA A 207 4.27 -9.11 0.21
C ALA A 207 4.46 -8.60 -1.22
N CYS A 208 4.82 -7.33 -1.39
CA CYS A 208 5.07 -6.75 -2.70
C CYS A 208 6.58 -6.64 -2.96
N PHE A 209 7.02 -7.20 -4.07
CA PHE A 209 8.40 -7.18 -4.51
C PHE A 209 8.56 -6.43 -5.82
N THR A 210 9.76 -5.91 -6.06
CA THR A 210 10.22 -5.52 -7.40
C THR A 210 11.29 -6.50 -7.87
N TYR A 211 11.36 -6.68 -9.18
CA TYR A 211 12.40 -7.43 -9.86
C TYR A 211 12.77 -6.72 -11.16
N ARG A 212 14.05 -6.47 -11.42
CA ARG A 212 14.50 -5.87 -12.69
C ARG A 212 15.36 -6.86 -13.45
N LEU A 213 15.02 -7.07 -14.71
CA LEU A 213 15.77 -7.92 -15.64
C LEU A 213 16.81 -7.09 -16.39
N ASP A 214 17.86 -7.76 -16.84
CA ASP A 214 18.82 -7.21 -17.81
C ASP A 214 18.37 -7.45 -19.27
N ALA A 215 17.38 -8.32 -19.48
CA ALA A 215 16.79 -8.60 -20.78
C ALA A 215 15.68 -7.59 -21.12
N VAL A 216 15.44 -7.38 -22.41
CA VAL A 216 14.32 -6.60 -22.94
C VAL A 216 13.22 -7.57 -23.37
N ARG A 217 12.02 -7.41 -22.82
CA ARG A 217 10.80 -8.19 -23.12
C ARG A 217 11.04 -9.67 -23.47
N PRO A 218 11.64 -10.50 -22.60
CA PRO A 218 11.80 -11.93 -22.86
C PRO A 218 10.44 -12.60 -23.09
N ASP A 219 10.44 -13.73 -23.77
CA ASP A 219 9.23 -14.51 -24.04
C ASP A 219 8.50 -14.85 -22.72
N VAL A 220 7.18 -14.64 -22.73
CA VAL A 220 6.29 -14.94 -21.62
C VAL A 220 5.10 -15.73 -22.14
N GLN A 221 4.72 -16.76 -21.39
CA GLN A 221 3.60 -17.64 -21.69
C GLN A 221 3.02 -18.19 -20.38
N PRO A 222 1.78 -17.84 -20.02
CA PRO A 222 1.11 -18.42 -18.86
C PRO A 222 1.03 -19.94 -18.93
N GLN A 223 1.09 -20.59 -17.77
CA GLN A 223 1.01 -22.05 -17.63
C GLN A 223 -0.22 -22.51 -16.85
N LEU A 224 -1.02 -21.56 -16.33
CA LEU A 224 -2.20 -21.82 -15.52
C LEU A 224 -3.48 -21.55 -16.31
N ASP A 225 -4.55 -22.28 -15.96
CA ASP A 225 -5.87 -22.11 -16.60
C ASP A 225 -6.59 -20.83 -16.12
N ASP A 226 -6.24 -20.30 -14.95
CA ASP A 226 -6.82 -19.08 -14.37
C ASP A 226 -6.06 -17.79 -14.73
N VAL A 227 -5.02 -17.91 -15.55
CA VAL A 227 -4.28 -16.81 -16.17
C VAL A 227 -4.18 -17.05 -17.68
N ASP A 228 -4.92 -16.29 -18.47
CA ASP A 228 -5.05 -16.51 -19.92
C ASP A 228 -4.10 -15.65 -20.78
N ALA A 229 -3.43 -14.65 -20.19
CA ALA A 229 -2.46 -13.82 -20.88
C ALA A 229 -1.32 -13.33 -19.97
N ALA A 230 -0.12 -13.18 -20.55
CA ALA A 230 1.02 -12.47 -19.98
C ALA A 230 1.64 -11.57 -21.04
N GLU A 231 1.88 -10.30 -20.72
CA GLU A 231 2.34 -9.30 -21.69
C GLU A 231 3.33 -8.32 -21.06
N TRP A 232 4.31 -7.89 -21.87
CA TRP A 232 5.15 -6.73 -21.56
C TRP A 232 4.47 -5.45 -22.04
N VAL A 233 4.26 -4.51 -21.14
CA VAL A 233 3.58 -3.23 -21.41
C VAL A 233 4.47 -2.05 -21.04
N ASP A 234 4.35 -0.96 -21.79
CA ASP A 234 4.98 0.30 -21.43
C ASP A 234 4.17 1.03 -20.33
N GLU A 235 4.67 2.18 -19.89
CA GLU A 235 4.02 3.01 -18.86
C GLU A 235 2.59 3.42 -19.22
N VAL A 236 2.34 3.76 -20.49
CA VAL A 236 1.03 4.27 -20.93
C VAL A 236 0.01 3.14 -20.86
N GLU A 237 0.39 1.96 -21.33
CA GLU A 237 -0.50 0.80 -21.32
C GLU A 237 -0.68 0.23 -19.91
N LEU A 238 0.36 0.29 -19.07
CA LEU A 238 0.26 -0.02 -17.65
C LEU A 238 -0.78 0.86 -16.94
N GLU A 239 -0.68 2.18 -17.10
CA GLU A 239 -1.64 3.12 -16.51
C GLU A 239 -3.05 2.86 -17.05
N ARG A 240 -3.20 2.67 -18.37
CA ARG A 240 -4.49 2.40 -19.00
C ARG A 240 -5.17 1.14 -18.44
N ARG A 241 -4.41 0.09 -18.17
CA ARG A 241 -4.95 -1.20 -17.69
C ARG A 241 -5.14 -1.25 -16.18
N CYS A 242 -4.29 -0.58 -15.40
CA CYS A 242 -4.18 -0.83 -13.97
C CYS A 242 -4.43 0.40 -13.07
N ALA A 243 -4.61 1.62 -13.59
CA ALA A 243 -4.79 2.80 -12.75
C ALA A 243 -6.04 2.75 -11.83
N GLY A 244 -7.02 1.92 -12.15
CA GLY A 244 -8.20 1.68 -11.31
C GLY A 244 -8.00 0.65 -10.21
N GLU A 245 -6.89 -0.08 -10.21
CA GLU A 245 -6.65 -1.16 -9.25
C GLU A 245 -6.29 -0.63 -7.86
N PHE A 246 -6.76 -1.30 -6.81
CA PHE A 246 -6.51 -0.86 -5.42
C PHE A 246 -5.01 -0.84 -5.06
N TRP A 247 -4.17 -1.63 -5.74
CA TRP A 247 -2.73 -1.70 -5.50
C TRP A 247 -1.94 -0.67 -6.32
N TRP A 248 -2.57 0.04 -7.26
CA TRP A 248 -1.96 1.06 -8.12
C TRP A 248 -1.10 2.10 -7.38
N PRO A 249 -1.48 2.59 -6.18
CA PRO A 249 -0.66 3.52 -5.41
C PRO A 249 0.78 3.02 -5.16
N MET A 250 1.01 1.70 -5.12
CA MET A 250 2.35 1.10 -5.02
C MET A 250 3.24 1.43 -6.23
N VAL A 251 2.65 1.49 -7.43
CA VAL A 251 3.33 1.80 -8.71
C VAL A 251 3.45 3.31 -8.91
N GLU A 252 2.44 4.10 -8.56
CA GLU A 252 2.54 5.57 -8.58
C GLU A 252 3.70 6.06 -7.72
N ARG A 253 3.93 5.38 -6.59
CA ARG A 253 5.00 5.70 -5.64
C ARG A 253 6.26 4.86 -5.84
N ARG A 254 6.56 4.48 -7.09
CA ARG A 254 7.81 3.79 -7.45
C ARG A 254 9.08 4.61 -7.17
N ASP A 255 8.96 5.91 -6.89
CA ASP A 255 10.02 6.73 -6.32
C ASP A 255 10.53 6.20 -4.96
N LEU A 256 9.70 5.42 -4.25
CA LEU A 256 10.04 4.78 -2.98
C LEU A 256 10.66 3.38 -3.11
N TRP A 257 10.68 2.82 -4.32
CA TRP A 257 11.21 1.48 -4.54
C TRP A 257 12.72 1.41 -4.18
N PRO A 258 13.23 0.21 -3.85
CA PRO A 258 14.63 0.01 -3.51
C PRO A 258 15.58 0.09 -4.71
#